data_AF-A0A2W1JNN0-F1
#
_entry.id   AF-A0A2W1JNN0-F1
#
_cell.length_a   1.000
_cell.length_b   1.000
_cell.length_c   1.000
_cell.angle_alpha   90.00
_cell.angle_beta   90.00
_cell.angle_gamma   90.00
#
_symmetry.space_group_name_H-M   'P 1'
#
loop_
_entity.id
_entity.type
_entity.pdbx_description
1 polymer ?
#
loop_
_entity_poly.entity_id
_entity_poly.type
_entity_poly.pdbx_seq_one_letter_code
_entity_poly.pdbx_strand_id
1 'polypeptide(L)' 'MALFGSCLLRSRIHDRSDIDLAVWGMDERLYFKAVARLQDLDCNFDTDLIEFHNAYPHIQVAIENGMEL' A
#
# COMPACT_ATOMS: atom_id res chain seq x y z
N MET A 1 5.13 8.12 -3.74
CA MET A 1 4.55 6.88 -3.15
C MET A 1 3.47 6.41 -4.11
N ALA A 2 3.01 5.16 -4.07
CA ALA A 2 2.03 4.69 -5.03
C ALA A 2 0.85 3.95 -4.39
N LEU A 3 -0.34 4.12 -4.96
CA LEU A 3 -1.49 3.25 -4.76
C LEU A 3 -1.44 2.14 -5.81
N PHE A 4 -1.62 0.89 -5.40
CA PHE A 4 -1.67 -0.23 -6.33
C PHE A 4 -2.82 -1.20 -6.01
N GLY A 5 -2.82 -2.37 -6.67
CA GLY A 5 -3.76 -3.44 -6.34
C GLY A 5 -5.21 -3.16 -6.71
N SER A 6 -6.13 -3.62 -5.86
CA SER A 6 -7.57 -3.72 -6.19
C SER A 6 -8.26 -2.35 -6.31
N CYS A 7 -7.79 -1.36 -5.55
CA CYS A 7 -8.35 0.00 -5.53
C CYS A 7 -8.25 0.75 -6.85
N LEU A 8 -7.36 0.35 -7.76
CA LEU A 8 -7.20 0.99 -9.07
C LEU A 8 -8.35 0.68 -10.04
N LEU A 9 -9.09 -0.41 -9.79
CA LEU A 9 -10.15 -0.87 -10.66
C LEU A 9 -11.48 -0.79 -9.91
N ARG A 10 -12.32 0.18 -10.30
CA ARG A 10 -13.64 0.41 -9.68
C ARG A 10 -14.57 -0.81 -9.72
N SER A 11 -14.35 -1.75 -10.64
CA SER A 11 -15.08 -3.01 -10.73
C SER A 11 -14.58 -4.10 -9.76
N ARG A 12 -13.44 -3.89 -9.11
CA ARG A 12 -12.78 -4.83 -8.19
C ARG A 12 -12.74 -4.36 -6.74
N ILE A 13 -13.05 -3.09 -6.49
CA ILE A 13 -13.18 -2.56 -5.13
C ILE A 13 -14.53 -2.96 -4.54
N HIS A 14 -14.50 -3.46 -3.31
CA HIS A 14 -15.68 -3.79 -2.51
C HIS A 14 -15.48 -3.33 -1.06
N ASP A 15 -16.53 -3.33 -0.25
CA ASP A 15 -16.51 -2.78 1.13
C ASP A 15 -15.47 -3.44 2.07
N ARG A 16 -14.93 -4.60 1.69
CA ARG A 16 -13.88 -5.32 2.43
C ARG A 16 -12.51 -5.30 1.76
N SER A 17 -12.32 -4.47 0.74
CA SER A 17 -11.03 -4.36 0.05
C SER A 17 -10.05 -3.62 0.95
N ASP A 18 -8.85 -4.16 1.04
CA ASP A 18 -7.68 -3.47 1.56
C ASP A 18 -7.24 -2.33 0.63
N ILE A 19 -6.48 -1.40 1.20
CA ILE A 19 -5.81 -0.32 0.48
C ILE A 19 -4.33 -0.67 0.38
N ASP A 20 -3.87 -0.98 -0.83
CA ASP A 20 -2.47 -1.32 -1.12
C ASP A 20 -1.63 -0.05 -1.38
N LEU A 21 -0.72 0.28 -0.47
CA LEU A 21 0.19 1.43 -0.58
C LEU A 21 1.64 0.99 -0.66
N ALA A 22 2.39 1.58 -1.59
CA ALA A 22 3.82 1.36 -1.74
C ALA A 22 4.62 2.62 -1.43
N VAL A 23 5.72 2.44 -0.69
CA VAL A 23 6.67 3.50 -0.34
C VAL A 23 8.08 3.12 -0.77
N TRP A 24 8.86 4.14 -1.12
CA TRP A 24 10.29 4.06 -1.40
C TRP A 24 10.98 5.29 -0.80
N GLY A 25 12.26 5.16 -0.47
CA GLY A 25 13.03 6.25 0.14
C GLY A 25 12.60 6.64 1.56
N MET A 26 11.79 5.81 2.24
CA MET A 26 11.43 6.00 3.63
C MET A 26 12.54 5.47 4.54
N ASP A 27 12.86 6.21 5.62
CA ASP A 27 13.73 5.70 6.69
C ASP A 27 13.08 4.47 7.33
N GLU A 28 13.81 3.36 7.39
CA GLU A 28 13.35 2.08 7.96
C GLU A 28 12.80 2.23 9.39
N ARG A 29 13.35 3.15 10.18
CA ARG A 29 12.89 3.45 11.56
C ARG A 29 11.50 4.08 11.59
N LEU A 30 11.05 4.66 10.49
CA LEU A 30 9.73 5.25 10.33
C LEU A 30 8.71 4.26 9.78
N TYR A 31 9.15 3.17 9.12
CA TYR A 31 8.26 2.21 8.49
C TYR A 31 7.22 1.64 9.46
N PHE A 32 7.66 1.07 10.59
CA PHE A 32 6.74 0.53 11.60
C PHE A 32 5.86 1.59 12.24
N LYS A 33 6.32 2.84 12.35
CA LYS A 33 5.49 3.96 12.82
C LYS A 33 4.41 4.30 11.80
N ALA A 34 4.73 4.29 10.51
CA ALA A 34 3.78 4.51 9.44
C ALA A 34 2.70 3.41 9.41
N VAL A 35 3.11 2.13 9.49
CA VAL A 35 2.18 0.99 9.62
C VAL A 35 1.24 1.18 10.81
N ALA A 36 1.78 1.47 12.00
CA ALA A 36 0.95 1.66 13.19
C ALA A 36 -0.02 2.84 13.04
N ARG A 37 0.40 3.93 12.41
CA ARG A 37 -0.49 5.09 12.15
C ARG A 37 -1.58 4.77 11.14
N LEU A 38 -1.28 3.99 10.11
CA LEU A 38 -2.28 3.56 9.12
C LEU A 38 -3.34 2.66 9.75
N GLN A 39 -2.94 1.73 10.61
CA GLN A 39 -3.85 0.85 11.35
C GLN A 39 -4.74 1.59 12.35
N ASP A 40 -4.33 2.78 12.81
CA ASP A 40 -5.05 3.60 13.79
C ASP A 40 -5.96 4.67 13.14
N LEU A 41 -5.95 4.81 11.81
CA LEU A 41 -6.73 5.83 11.09
C LEU A 41 -8.24 5.55 11.10
N ASP A 42 -8.63 4.34 10.68
CA ASP A 42 -10.03 3.92 10.61
C ASP A 42 -10.11 2.39 10.62
N CYS A 43 -10.86 1.82 11.56
CA CYS A 43 -11.00 0.36 11.70
C CYS A 43 -11.84 -0.30 10.59
N ASN A 44 -12.48 0.49 9.72
CA ASN A 44 -13.25 -0.02 8.59
C ASN A 44 -12.38 -0.29 7.35
N PHE A 45 -11.14 0.21 7.32
CA PHE A 45 -10.24 0.08 6.17
C PHE A 45 -8.93 -0.58 6.57
N ASP A 46 -8.70 -1.80 6.08
CA ASP A 46 -7.39 -2.43 6.17
C ASP A 46 -6.43 -1.76 5.17
N THR A 47 -5.21 -1.43 5.61
CA THR A 47 -4.20 -0.80 4.76
C THR A 47 -2.91 -1.61 4.79
N ASP A 48 -2.49 -2.07 3.62
CA ASP A 48 -1.23 -2.78 3.43
C ASP A 48 -0.17 -1.82 2.93
N LEU A 49 0.78 -1.49 3.82
CA LEU A 49 1.95 -0.70 3.46
C LEU A 49 3.09 -1.65 3.05
N ILE A 50 3.66 -1.42 1.86
CA ILE A 50 4.75 -2.21 1.31
C ILE A 50 5.96 -1.31 0.99
N GLU A 51 7.14 -1.69 1.46
CA GLU A 51 8.40 -1.07 1.03
C GLU A 51 8.83 -1.67 -0.31
N PHE A 52 8.96 -0.82 -1.34
CA PHE A 52 9.16 -1.24 -2.72
C PHE A 52 10.44 -2.06 -2.92
N HIS A 53 11.57 -1.62 -2.37
CA HIS A 53 12.87 -2.25 -2.66
C HIS A 53 13.02 -3.64 -2.03
N ASN A 54 12.30 -3.92 -0.95
CA ASN A 54 12.28 -5.21 -0.26
C ASN A 54 11.11 -6.12 -0.67
N ALA A 55 10.19 -5.64 -1.51
CA ALA A 55 9.05 -6.42 -1.96
C ALA A 55 9.45 -7.56 -2.92
N TYR A 56 8.63 -8.61 -2.99
CA TYR A 56 8.82 -9.66 -3.99
C TYR A 56 8.74 -9.07 -5.42
N PRO A 57 9.48 -9.62 -6.40
CA PRO A 57 9.52 -9.05 -7.75
C PRO A 57 8.14 -8.89 -8.42
N HIS A 58 7.21 -9.82 -8.19
CA HIS A 58 5.86 -9.72 -8.74
C HIS A 58 5.03 -8.59 -8.10
N ILE A 59 5.33 -8.21 -6.85
CA ILE A 59 4.72 -7.07 -6.17
C ILE A 59 5.33 -5.77 -6.70
N GLN A 60 6.65 -5.71 -6.92
CA GLN A 60 7.30 -4.55 -7.56
C GLN A 60 6.67 -4.24 -8.92
N VAL A 61 6.45 -5.26 -9.76
CA VAL A 61 5.74 -5.09 -11.04
C VAL A 61 4.33 -4.57 -10.84
N ALA A 62 3.59 -5.06 -9.84
CA ALA A 62 2.25 -4.56 -9.54
C ALA A 62 2.27 -3.07 -9.12
N ILE A 63 3.26 -2.67 -8.33
CA ILE A 63 3.47 -1.28 -7.88
C ILE A 63 3.84 -0.36 -9.06
N GLU A 64 4.70 -0.82 -9.98
CA GLU A 64 5.08 -0.07 -11.18
C GLU A 64 3.90 0.18 -12.13
N ASN A 65 2.91 -0.72 -12.13
CA ASN A 65 1.63 -0.53 -12.84
C ASN A 65 0.61 0.27 -12.01
N GLY A 66 1.03 0.79 -10.86
CA GLY A 66 0.21 1.56 -9.93
C GLY A 66 0.01 3.01 -10.32
N MET A 67 -0.67 3.75 -9.44
CA MET A 67 -0.84 5.19 -9.54
C MET A 67 0.09 5.88 -8.54
N GLU A 68 0.99 6.72 -9.04
CA GLU A 68 1.79 7.63 -8.21
C GLU A 68 0.90 8.67 -7.51
N LEU A 69 1.18 8.93 -6.24
CA LEU A 69 0.52 9.92 -5.38
C LEU A 69 1.44 11.09 -5.04
#